data_AF-M6ZM93-F1
#
_entry.id   AF-M6ZM93-F1
#
_cell.length_a   1.000
_cell.length_b   1.000
_cell.length_c   1.000
_cell.angle_alpha   90.00
_cell.angle_beta   90.00
_cell.angle_gamma   90.00
#
_symmetry.space_group_name_H-M   'P 1'
#
loop_
_entity.id
_entity.type
_entity.pdbx_description
1 polymer ?
#
loop_
_entity_poly.entity_id
_entity_poly.type
_entity_poly.pdbx_seq_one_letter_code
_entity_poly.pdbx_strand_id
1 'polypeptide(L)'
;MIQKQFGFSHREFYYQEYPACIFAHSKSKADDWKIRTEKCETQVKDTIESEKIKGIILLGTSAIAVYGKEKALEMMGRTLDFLPGVPMIVLRSPEAISAIETKRMNFKGAKDSFEFETIKKEEISIKESILSQLAIFQNRLKDVL
;
A
#
# COMPACT_ATOMS: atom_id res chain seq x y z
N MET A 1 2.84 -18.18 -9.90
CA MET A 1 2.08 -18.15 -8.63
C MET A 1 1.31 -16.83 -8.46
N ILE A 2 1.96 -15.66 -8.57
CA ILE A 2 1.30 -14.34 -8.46
C ILE A 2 0.23 -14.13 -9.54
N GLN A 3 0.53 -14.37 -10.82
CA GLN A 3 -0.44 -14.20 -11.91
C GLN A 3 -1.69 -15.09 -11.76
N LYS A 4 -1.56 -16.28 -11.17
CA LYS A 4 -2.71 -17.19 -10.93
C LYS A 4 -3.60 -16.72 -9.78
N GLN A 5 -3.06 -15.96 -8.84
CA GLN A 5 -3.72 -15.57 -7.60
C GLN A 5 -4.21 -14.11 -7.61
N PHE A 6 -3.55 -13.26 -8.40
CA PHE A 6 -3.80 -11.82 -8.50
C PHE A 6 -4.15 -11.36 -9.91
N GLY A 7 -3.98 -12.23 -10.92
CA GLY A 7 -4.10 -11.84 -12.33
C GLY A 7 -3.01 -10.90 -12.85
N PHE A 8 -2.08 -10.47 -12.00
CA PHE A 8 -0.91 -9.67 -12.34
C PHE A 8 0.39 -10.46 -12.19
N SER A 9 1.34 -10.21 -13.06
CA SER A 9 2.74 -10.62 -12.94
C SER A 9 3.53 -9.53 -12.23
N HIS A 10 4.52 -9.90 -11.41
CA HIS A 10 5.42 -8.93 -10.75
C HIS A 10 6.14 -8.00 -11.76
N ARG A 11 6.26 -8.44 -13.02
CA ARG A 11 6.85 -7.68 -14.13
C ARG A 11 5.95 -6.58 -14.68
N GLU A 12 4.66 -6.61 -14.35
CA GLU A 12 3.68 -5.60 -14.78
C GLU A 12 3.59 -4.44 -13.77
N PHE A 13 4.32 -4.52 -12.66
CA PHE A 13 4.37 -3.45 -11.66
C PHE A 13 5.56 -2.52 -11.91
N TYR A 14 5.28 -1.23 -11.88
CA TYR A 14 6.27 -0.19 -11.67
C TYR A 14 6.36 0.11 -10.18
N TYR A 15 7.55 0.06 -9.60
CA TYR A 15 7.79 0.34 -8.19
C TYR A 15 8.43 1.70 -8.03
N GLN A 16 7.84 2.54 -7.19
CA GLN A 16 8.33 3.87 -6.89
C GLN A 16 8.14 4.15 -5.41
N GLU A 17 9.11 4.82 -4.79
CA GLU A 17 8.92 5.39 -3.46
C GLU A 17 7.98 6.60 -3.53
N TYR A 18 7.09 6.73 -2.55
CA TYR A 18 6.22 7.90 -2.45
C TYR A 18 6.04 8.29 -0.99
N PRO A 19 6.46 9.50 -0.58
CA PRO A 19 7.18 10.52 -1.36
C PRO A 19 8.66 10.14 -1.65
N ALA A 20 9.16 10.36 -2.88
CA ALA A 20 10.47 9.91 -3.37
C ALA A 20 11.68 10.83 -3.02
N CYS A 21 11.50 11.92 -2.28
CA CYS A 21 12.58 12.87 -2.02
C CYS A 21 13.46 12.44 -0.81
N ILE A 22 14.78 12.38 -0.98
CA ILE A 22 15.74 12.04 0.10
C ILE A 22 15.68 13.09 1.23
N PHE A 23 15.56 12.65 2.49
CA PHE A 23 15.39 13.53 3.65
C PHE A 23 16.64 13.61 4.55
N ALA A 24 16.99 14.84 4.95
CA ALA A 24 17.65 15.09 6.23
C ALA A 24 16.57 15.35 7.29
N HIS A 25 16.22 14.32 8.06
CA HIS A 25 15.21 14.36 9.11
C HIS A 25 15.41 15.50 10.14
N SER A 26 16.66 15.94 10.34
CA SER A 26 17.01 16.96 11.34
C SER A 26 16.76 18.41 10.93
N LYS A 27 16.37 18.69 9.67
CA LYS A 27 16.28 20.07 9.15
C LYS A 27 14.94 20.46 8.54
N SER A 28 13.95 19.57 8.52
CA SER A 28 12.70 19.78 7.78
C SER A 28 11.57 20.27 8.70
N LYS A 29 10.91 21.37 8.34
CA LYS A 29 9.73 21.92 9.02
C LYS A 29 8.43 21.38 8.39
N ALA A 30 7.30 21.57 9.05
CA ALA A 30 6.00 21.10 8.56
C ALA A 30 5.61 21.69 7.19
N ASP A 31 5.92 22.97 6.92
CA ASP A 31 5.65 23.59 5.62
C ASP A 31 6.49 22.99 4.49
N ASP A 32 7.71 22.54 4.81
CA ASP A 32 8.56 21.84 3.85
C ASP A 32 7.91 20.53 3.42
N TRP A 33 7.19 19.84 4.31
CA TRP A 33 6.49 18.60 3.99
C TRP A 33 5.37 18.81 2.98
N LYS A 34 4.59 19.89 3.11
CA LYS A 34 3.49 20.19 2.18
C LYS A 34 4.00 20.43 0.76
N ILE A 35 4.97 21.35 0.61
CA ILE A 35 5.56 21.69 -0.69
C ILE A 35 6.24 20.46 -1.33
N ARG A 36 6.84 19.59 -0.50
CA ARG A 36 7.49 18.36 -0.98
C ARG A 36 6.49 17.32 -1.46
N THR A 37 5.40 17.11 -0.74
CA THR A 37 4.32 16.22 -1.17
C THR A 37 3.72 16.70 -2.50
N GLU A 38 3.50 18.00 -2.66
CA GLU A 38 3.02 18.60 -3.91
C GLU A 38 3.99 18.34 -5.08
N LYS A 39 5.31 18.47 -4.86
CA LYS A 39 6.32 18.17 -5.90
C LYS A 39 6.42 16.68 -6.23
N CYS A 40 6.30 15.80 -5.24
CA CYS A 40 6.26 14.36 -5.49
C CYS A 40 5.02 13.95 -6.29
N GLU A 41 3.89 14.62 -6.11
CA GLU A 41 2.69 14.35 -6.91
C GLU A 41 2.90 14.66 -8.40
N THR A 42 3.62 15.75 -8.73
CA THR A 42 4.03 16.02 -10.13
C THR A 42 4.86 14.89 -10.71
N GLN A 43 5.86 14.40 -9.96
CA GLN A 43 6.68 13.28 -10.43
C GLN A 43 5.84 12.02 -10.67
N VAL A 44 4.87 11.72 -9.79
CA VAL A 44 3.97 10.57 -9.98
C VAL A 44 3.10 10.76 -11.23
N LYS A 45 2.61 11.98 -11.50
CA LYS A 45 1.88 12.30 -12.75
C LYS A 45 2.74 12.05 -13.98
N ASP A 46 3.99 12.51 -13.97
CA ASP A 46 4.93 12.29 -15.07
C ASP A 46 5.20 10.80 -15.30
N THR A 47 5.39 10.03 -14.22
CA THR A 47 5.55 8.57 -14.27
C THR A 47 4.31 7.86 -14.81
N ILE A 48 3.11 8.30 -14.42
CA ILE A 48 1.85 7.73 -14.94
C ILE A 48 1.79 7.88 -16.45
N GLU A 49 2.16 9.05 -16.97
CA GLU A 49 2.17 9.32 -18.40
C GLU A 49 3.26 8.53 -19.14
N SER A 50 4.50 8.55 -18.64
CA SER A 50 5.65 7.92 -19.31
C SER A 50 5.53 6.39 -19.33
N GLU A 51 5.14 5.78 -18.22
CA GLU A 51 5.03 4.33 -18.06
C GLU A 51 3.62 3.80 -18.40
N LYS A 52 2.70 4.70 -18.78
CA LYS A 52 1.30 4.39 -19.13
C LYS A 52 0.58 3.62 -18.01
N ILE A 53 0.80 4.04 -16.76
CA ILE A 53 0.24 3.40 -15.57
C ILE A 53 -1.29 3.44 -15.63
N LYS A 54 -1.92 2.28 -15.43
CA LYS A 54 -3.38 2.10 -15.49
C LYS A 54 -4.05 2.14 -14.14
N GLY A 55 -3.28 2.01 -13.06
CA GLY A 55 -3.76 2.19 -11.71
C GLY A 55 -2.65 2.14 -10.69
N ILE A 56 -2.96 2.60 -9.49
CA ILE A 56 -1.98 2.81 -8.43
C ILE A 56 -2.35 1.96 -7.22
N ILE A 57 -1.35 1.27 -6.66
CA ILE A 57 -1.45 0.67 -5.34
C ILE A 57 -0.64 1.54 -4.40
N LEU A 58 -1.33 2.27 -3.52
CA LEU A 58 -0.70 3.10 -2.51
C LEU A 58 -0.55 2.30 -1.21
N LEU A 59 0.68 2.08 -0.77
CA LEU A 59 0.94 1.38 0.49
C LEU A 59 0.64 2.29 1.69
N GLY A 60 0.15 1.70 2.78
CA GLY A 60 -0.36 2.45 3.92
C GLY A 60 0.64 3.42 4.56
N THR A 61 1.94 3.10 4.56
CA THR A 61 3.00 4.00 5.02
C THR A 61 3.10 5.26 4.16
N SER A 62 3.09 5.11 2.84
CA SER A 62 3.03 6.22 1.88
C SER A 62 1.73 7.02 2.00
N ALA A 63 0.60 6.36 2.20
CA ALA A 63 -0.67 7.03 2.42
C ALA A 63 -0.66 7.89 3.70
N ILE A 64 -0.05 7.39 4.79
CA ILE A 64 0.11 8.15 6.04
C ILE A 64 1.01 9.36 5.81
N ALA A 65 2.10 9.21 5.07
CA ALA A 65 3.04 10.31 4.80
C ALA A 65 2.38 11.45 4.02
N VAL A 66 1.45 11.14 3.12
CA VAL A 66 0.82 12.12 2.20
C VAL A 66 -0.47 12.69 2.77
N TYR A 67 -1.32 11.84 3.35
CA TYR A 67 -2.68 12.22 3.78
C TYR A 67 -2.84 12.33 5.29
N GLY A 68 -1.84 11.91 6.07
CA GLY A 68 -1.94 11.77 7.52
C GLY A 68 -2.63 10.47 7.93
N LYS A 69 -2.46 10.11 9.21
CA LYS A 69 -2.87 8.81 9.75
C LYS A 69 -4.38 8.56 9.65
N GLU A 70 -5.20 9.53 10.06
CA GLU A 70 -6.66 9.40 10.10
C GLU A 70 -7.23 9.20 8.70
N LYS A 71 -6.85 10.07 7.76
CA LYS A 71 -7.31 9.99 6.38
C LYS A 71 -6.81 8.73 5.67
N ALA A 72 -5.56 8.32 5.90
CA ALA A 72 -5.05 7.07 5.36
C ALA A 72 -5.88 5.85 5.82
N LEU A 73 -6.28 5.83 7.11
CA LEU A 73 -7.15 4.78 7.66
C LEU A 73 -8.55 4.80 7.04
N GLU A 74 -9.12 5.98 6.76
CA GLU A 74 -10.42 6.07 6.07
C GLU A 74 -10.36 5.60 4.61
N MET A 75 -9.23 5.82 3.94
CA MET A 75 -9.01 5.42 2.54
C MET A 75 -8.65 3.94 2.40
N MET A 76 -8.25 3.26 3.48
CA MET A 76 -7.85 1.86 3.47
C MET A 76 -8.91 0.96 2.82
N GLY A 77 -8.50 0.20 1.80
CA GLY A 77 -9.36 -0.73 1.08
C GLY A 77 -10.39 -0.09 0.17
N ARG A 78 -10.40 1.24 0.02
CA ARG A 78 -11.26 1.95 -0.92
C ARG A 78 -10.52 2.18 -2.23
N THR A 79 -11.24 2.00 -3.33
CA THR A 79 -10.78 2.43 -4.66
C THR A 79 -11.23 3.86 -4.89
N LEU A 80 -10.28 4.73 -5.21
CA LEU A 80 -10.44 6.17 -5.42
C LEU A 80 -9.77 6.53 -6.75
N ASP A 81 -10.13 7.65 -7.36
CA ASP A 81 -9.41 8.12 -8.55
C ASP A 81 -8.26 9.03 -8.13
N PHE A 82 -7.03 8.67 -8.48
CA PHE A 82 -5.85 9.53 -8.25
C PHE A 82 -5.79 10.65 -9.29
N LEU A 83 -6.09 10.30 -10.54
CA LEU A 83 -6.38 11.21 -11.64
C LEU A 83 -7.64 10.72 -12.35
N PRO A 84 -8.33 11.58 -13.14
CA PRO A 84 -9.41 11.12 -14.00
C PRO A 84 -8.95 9.93 -14.87
N GLY A 85 -9.58 8.77 -14.69
CA GLY A 85 -9.25 7.55 -15.42
C GLY A 85 -8.08 6.73 -14.86
N VAL A 86 -7.48 7.11 -13.73
CA VAL A 86 -6.41 6.35 -13.05
C VAL A 86 -6.87 5.96 -11.64
N PRO A 87 -7.50 4.78 -11.47
CA PRO A 87 -7.92 4.32 -10.17
C PRO A 87 -6.72 3.98 -9.27
N MET A 88 -6.89 4.23 -7.98
CA MET A 88 -5.93 4.00 -6.91
C MET A 88 -6.60 3.24 -5.77
N ILE A 89 -5.90 2.28 -5.18
CA ILE A 89 -6.31 1.62 -3.95
C ILE A 89 -5.26 1.79 -2.86
N VAL A 90 -5.72 2.04 -1.63
CA VAL A 90 -4.83 2.09 -0.46
C VAL A 90 -4.82 0.72 0.24
N LEU A 91 -3.65 0.10 0.33
CA LEU A 91 -3.46 -1.22 0.94
C LEU A 91 -2.54 -1.15 2.16
N ARG A 92 -2.65 -2.13 3.05
CA ARG A 92 -1.70 -2.28 4.16
C ARG A 92 -0.33 -2.57 3.57
N SER A 93 0.70 -1.99 4.18
CA SER A 93 2.04 -2.14 3.69
C SER A 93 2.61 -3.53 4.03
N PRO A 94 3.56 -4.06 3.24
CA PRO A 94 4.18 -5.37 3.49
C PRO A 94 4.83 -5.46 4.89
N GLU A 95 5.30 -4.33 5.43
CA GLU A 95 5.91 -4.27 6.78
C GLU A 95 4.89 -4.63 7.87
N ALA A 96 3.61 -4.32 7.67
CA ALA A 96 2.56 -4.71 8.62
C ALA A 96 2.37 -6.23 8.66
N ILE A 97 2.52 -6.91 7.51
CA ILE A 97 2.49 -8.37 7.41
C ILE A 97 3.74 -8.94 8.09
N SER A 98 4.91 -8.41 7.74
CA SER A 98 6.20 -8.87 8.27
C SER A 98 6.29 -8.72 9.78
N ALA A 99 5.74 -7.64 10.36
CA ALA A 99 5.71 -7.42 11.80
C ALA A 99 4.91 -8.51 12.55
N ILE A 100 3.77 -8.92 12.00
CA ILE A 100 2.94 -9.98 12.59
C ILE A 100 3.56 -11.37 12.37
N GLU A 101 4.13 -11.62 11.20
CA GLU A 101 4.89 -12.84 10.94
C GLU A 101 6.07 -12.97 11.92
N THR A 102 6.81 -11.88 12.15
CA THR A 102 7.92 -11.83 13.10
C THR A 102 7.42 -12.08 14.53
N LYS A 103 6.30 -11.47 14.94
CA LYS A 103 5.68 -11.73 16.25
C LYS A 103 5.30 -13.20 16.40
N ARG A 104 4.74 -13.83 15.37
CA ARG A 104 4.39 -15.25 15.37
C ARG A 104 5.62 -16.15 15.45
N MET A 105 6.65 -15.86 14.66
CA MET A 105 7.88 -16.66 14.62
C MET A 105 8.68 -16.58 15.93
N ASN A 106 8.68 -15.41 16.57
CA ASN A 106 9.39 -15.16 17.83
C ASN A 106 8.54 -15.42 19.07
N PHE A 107 7.32 -15.94 18.92
CA PHE A 107 6.45 -16.25 20.06
C PHE A 107 7.09 -17.35 20.92
N LYS A 108 7.36 -17.04 22.19
CA LYS A 108 8.05 -17.94 23.12
C LYS A 108 7.12 -18.88 23.89
N GLY A 109 5.80 -18.71 23.77
CA GLY A 109 4.81 -19.55 24.43
C GLY A 109 4.47 -20.83 23.65
N ALA A 110 3.48 -21.58 24.14
CA ALA A 110 3.04 -22.81 23.51
C ALA A 110 2.33 -22.53 22.16
N LYS A 111 2.60 -23.33 21.13
CA LYS A 111 2.06 -23.13 19.77
C LYS A 111 0.56 -23.45 19.63
N ASP A 112 -0.02 -24.02 20.66
CA ASP A 112 -1.43 -24.33 20.87
C ASP A 112 -2.10 -23.35 21.85
N SER A 113 -1.36 -22.35 22.34
CA SER A 113 -1.94 -21.32 23.20
C SER A 113 -2.93 -20.43 22.44
N PHE A 114 -3.94 -19.93 23.16
CA PHE A 114 -4.91 -18.97 22.64
C PHE A 114 -4.24 -17.72 22.04
N GLU A 115 -3.14 -17.26 22.64
CA GLU A 115 -2.35 -16.11 22.15
C GLU A 115 -1.71 -16.41 20.79
N PHE A 116 -1.09 -17.59 20.62
CA PHE A 116 -0.51 -17.99 19.34
C PHE A 116 -1.57 -18.14 18.25
N GLU A 117 -2.72 -18.76 18.57
CA GLU A 117 -3.83 -18.86 17.63
C GLU A 117 -4.38 -17.49 17.23
N THR A 118 -4.44 -16.55 18.16
CA THR A 118 -4.90 -15.17 17.90
C THR A 118 -3.96 -14.47 16.93
N ILE A 119 -2.65 -14.53 17.16
CA ILE A 119 -1.64 -13.95 16.25
C ILE A 119 -1.74 -14.59 14.86
N LYS A 120 -1.92 -15.91 14.77
CA LYS A 120 -2.08 -16.62 13.50
C LYS A 120 -3.35 -16.20 12.76
N LYS A 121 -4.47 -16.06 13.46
CA LYS A 121 -5.74 -15.58 12.88
C LYS A 121 -5.62 -14.14 12.39
N GLU A 122 -4.92 -13.28 13.13
CA GLU A 122 -4.66 -11.90 12.73
C GLU A 122 -3.81 -11.85 11.43
N GLU A 123 -2.75 -12.66 11.33
CA GLU A 123 -1.93 -12.78 10.13
C GLU A 123 -2.76 -13.18 8.90
N ILE A 124 -3.58 -14.23 9.04
CA ILE A 124 -4.43 -14.74 7.96
C ILE A 124 -5.45 -13.68 7.55
N SER A 125 -6.11 -13.05 8.53
CA SER A 125 -7.11 -12.01 8.27
C SER A 125 -6.54 -10.82 7.50
N ILE A 126 -5.31 -10.40 7.83
CA ILE A 126 -4.63 -9.31 7.10
C ILE A 126 -4.32 -9.72 5.67
N LYS A 127 -3.78 -10.92 5.47
CA LYS A 127 -3.47 -11.45 4.14
C LYS A 127 -4.74 -11.53 3.29
N GLU A 128 -5.80 -12.15 3.81
CA GLU A 128 -7.09 -12.28 3.12
C GLU A 128 -7.71 -10.92 2.80
N SER A 129 -7.62 -9.95 3.71
CA SER A 129 -8.09 -8.59 3.48
C SER A 129 -7.37 -7.93 2.30
N ILE A 130 -6.04 -8.06 2.21
CA ILE A 130 -5.26 -7.52 1.08
C ILE A 130 -5.63 -8.24 -0.22
N LEU A 131 -5.76 -9.57 -0.19
CA LEU A 131 -6.16 -10.35 -1.37
C LEU A 131 -7.52 -9.92 -1.90
N SER A 132 -8.50 -9.77 -1.01
CA SER A 132 -9.87 -9.34 -1.35
C SER A 132 -9.87 -7.94 -1.97
N GLN A 133 -9.13 -7.00 -1.38
CA GLN A 133 -9.02 -5.62 -1.88
C GLN A 133 -8.35 -5.57 -3.26
N LEU A 134 -7.28 -6.34 -3.47
CA LEU A 134 -6.62 -6.46 -4.77
C LEU A 134 -7.53 -7.04 -5.85
N ALA A 135 -8.34 -8.05 -5.51
CA ALA A 135 -9.30 -8.63 -6.46
C ALA A 135 -10.37 -7.61 -6.88
N ILE A 136 -10.89 -6.81 -5.94
CA ILE A 136 -11.82 -5.73 -6.23
C ILE A 136 -11.17 -4.68 -7.14
N PHE A 137 -9.92 -4.30 -6.83
CA PHE A 137 -9.18 -3.34 -7.63
C PHE A 137 -8.91 -3.85 -9.06
N GLN A 138 -8.57 -5.13 -9.21
CA GLN A 138 -8.38 -5.75 -10.51
C GLN A 138 -9.65 -5.66 -11.38
N ASN A 139 -10.82 -5.91 -10.80
CA ASN A 139 -12.08 -5.77 -11.54
C ASN A 139 -12.30 -4.33 -12.00
N ARG A 140 -12.00 -3.35 -11.13
CA ARG A 140 -12.07 -1.94 -11.51
C ARG A 140 -11.11 -1.58 -12.64
N LEU A 141 -9.93 -2.17 -12.68
CA LEU A 141 -8.97 -1.95 -13.76
C LEU A 141 -9.45 -2.52 -15.10
N LYS A 142 -10.19 -3.63 -15.11
CA LYS A 142 -10.77 -4.18 -16.35
C LYS A 142 -11.79 -3.25 -16.99
N ASP A 143 -12.48 -2.42 -16.21
CA ASP A 143 -13.43 -1.44 -16.75
C ASP A 143 -12.71 -0.26 -17.45
N VAL A 144 -11.41 -0.09 -17.20
CA VAL A 144 -10.57 1.02 -17.70
C VAL A 144 -9.64 0.57 -18.84
N LEU A 145 -9.46 -0.75 -19.01
CA LEU A 145 -8.66 -1.39 -20.07
C LEU A 145 -9.50 -1.65 -21.32
#